data_AF-A0A2J4RIP0-F1
#
_entry.id   AF-A0A2J4RIP0-F1
#
_cell.length_a   1.000
_cell.length_b   1.000
_cell.length_c   1.000
_cell.angle_alpha   90.00
_cell.angle_beta   90.00
_cell.angle_gamma   90.00
#
_symmetry.space_group_name_H-M   'P 1'
#
loop_
_entity.id
_entity.type
_entity.pdbx_description
1 polymer ?
#
loop_
_entity_poly.entity_id
_entity_poly.type
_entity_poly.pdbx_seq_one_letter_code
_entity_poly.pdbx_strand_id
1 'polypeptide(L)'
;MVDKELKKGLQELRRQRDELHQRQLEDSERSKELIRAYYSIPSRDRPQTAPQRYEWQPYPEHLRCIPCGASTRAGTPCKITVIFRNGRCKFHGGRSTGAKTRAGQKRQRDGYRAWLEKQRDSKAGRKRTREYTRDVARICASTLSEIVASETDRALQPVDGISLRLSGGTLVAVLPHGHSIAVTLTTTSPRYGGARWWYVCPDCGGRKASLYLHNESLCCRRCSGLHYASQSK
;
A
#
# COMPACT_ATOMS: atom_id res chain seq x y z
N MET A 1 -23.57 19.99 -19.69
CA MET A 1 -23.02 18.65 -19.97
C MET A 1 -22.08 18.79 -21.16
N VAL A 2 -20.78 18.50 -21.02
CA VAL A 2 -19.84 18.57 -22.17
C VAL A 2 -20.18 17.43 -23.12
N ASP A 3 -20.54 17.79 -24.36
CA ASP A 3 -20.92 16.88 -25.43
C ASP A 3 -19.93 15.70 -25.55
N LYS A 4 -20.47 14.48 -25.65
CA LYS A 4 -19.68 13.25 -25.75
C LYS A 4 -18.77 13.28 -26.98
N GLU A 5 -19.21 13.92 -28.07
CA GLU A 5 -18.42 14.12 -29.29
C GLU A 5 -17.26 15.08 -29.06
N LEU A 6 -17.47 16.18 -28.31
CA LEU A 6 -16.40 17.11 -27.95
C LEU A 6 -15.30 16.43 -27.12
N LYS A 7 -15.68 15.51 -26.21
CA LYS A 7 -14.71 14.73 -25.43
C LYS A 7 -13.88 13.78 -26.29
N LYS A 8 -14.52 13.08 -27.24
CA LYS A 8 -13.82 12.21 -28.19
C LYS A 8 -12.88 13.01 -29.09
N GLY A 9 -13.33 14.15 -29.62
CA GLY A 9 -12.51 15.05 -30.44
C GLY A 9 -11.28 15.55 -29.68
N LEU A 10 -11.44 15.97 -28.43
CA LEU A 10 -10.30 16.36 -27.58
C LEU A 10 -9.34 15.19 -27.28
N GLN A 11 -9.84 13.97 -27.15
CA GLN A 11 -9.00 12.79 -26.94
C GLN A 11 -8.20 12.45 -28.19
N GLU A 12 -8.81 12.56 -29.37
CA GLU A 12 -8.14 12.35 -30.65
C GLU A 12 -7.04 13.39 -30.90
N LEU A 13 -7.32 14.67 -30.65
CA LEU A 13 -6.32 15.73 -30.73
C LEU A 13 -5.12 15.50 -29.79
N ARG A 14 -5.35 14.93 -28.60
CA ARG A 14 -4.27 14.53 -27.68
C ARG A 14 -3.44 13.38 -28.24
N ARG A 15 -4.07 12.38 -28.86
CA ARG A 15 -3.38 11.26 -29.52
C ARG A 15 -2.48 11.78 -30.64
N GLN A 16 -3.00 12.62 -31.53
CA GLN A 16 -2.23 13.23 -32.62
C GLN A 16 -1.02 14.03 -32.12
N ARG A 17 -1.21 14.80 -31.04
CA ARG A 17 -0.11 15.54 -30.39
C ARG A 17 0.97 14.59 -29.86
N ASP A 18 0.58 13.52 -29.18
CA ASP A 18 1.51 12.57 -28.58
C ASP A 18 2.28 11.81 -29.68
N GLU A 19 1.61 11.41 -30.76
CA GLU A 19 2.25 10.79 -31.93
C GLU A 19 3.24 11.73 -32.63
N LEU A 20 2.89 13.00 -32.82
CA LEU A 20 3.82 13.99 -33.37
C LEU A 20 5.04 14.16 -32.46
N HIS A 21 4.81 14.21 -31.14
CA HIS A 21 5.91 14.33 -30.19
C HIS A 21 6.87 13.14 -30.23
N GLN A 22 6.34 11.91 -30.30
CA GLN A 22 7.17 10.70 -30.42
C GLN A 22 8.00 10.71 -31.71
N ARG A 23 7.41 11.04 -32.85
CA ARG A 23 8.14 11.15 -34.13
C ARG A 23 9.29 12.15 -34.04
N GLN A 24 9.06 13.33 -33.46
CA GLN A 24 10.12 14.32 -33.29
C GLN A 24 11.22 13.88 -32.29
N LEU A 25 10.89 13.06 -31.28
CA LEU A 25 11.88 12.46 -30.38
C LEU A 25 12.76 11.46 -31.13
N GLU A 26 12.15 10.57 -31.93
CA GLU A 26 12.86 9.60 -32.78
C GLU A 26 13.80 10.31 -33.76
N ASP A 27 13.33 11.37 -34.44
CA ASP A 27 14.17 12.23 -35.29
C ASP A 27 15.36 12.83 -34.52
N SER A 28 15.10 13.34 -33.31
CA SER A 28 16.14 13.93 -32.46
C SER A 28 17.17 12.90 -32.01
N GLU A 29 16.74 11.66 -31.71
CA GLU A 29 17.62 10.57 -31.33
C GLU A 29 18.46 10.09 -32.52
N ARG A 30 17.85 9.90 -33.69
CA ARG A 30 18.57 9.58 -34.93
C ARG A 30 19.66 10.62 -35.23
N SER A 31 19.34 11.91 -35.11
CA SER A 31 20.32 12.97 -35.30
C SER A 31 21.45 12.93 -34.26
N LYS A 32 21.15 12.67 -32.97
CA LYS A 32 22.19 12.52 -31.93
C LYS A 32 23.09 11.32 -32.21
N GLU A 33 22.54 10.23 -32.71
CA GLU A 33 23.28 9.03 -33.08
C GLU A 33 24.22 9.29 -34.25
N LEU A 34 23.72 9.93 -35.32
CA LEU A 34 24.55 10.36 -36.45
C LEU A 34 25.70 11.27 -36.00
N ILE A 35 25.42 12.23 -35.12
CA ILE A 35 26.43 13.13 -34.56
C ILE A 35 27.45 12.35 -33.72
N ARG A 36 27.00 11.42 -32.87
CA ARG A 36 27.89 10.57 -32.07
C ARG A 36 28.79 9.73 -32.97
N ALA A 37 28.24 9.12 -34.01
CA ALA A 37 29.00 8.34 -34.99
C ALA A 37 30.05 9.20 -35.70
N TYR A 38 29.66 10.40 -36.17
CA TYR A 38 30.58 11.35 -36.79
C TYR A 38 31.77 11.74 -35.89
N TYR A 39 31.52 11.96 -34.60
CA TYR A 39 32.57 12.30 -33.64
C TYR A 39 33.38 11.09 -33.14
N SER A 40 32.90 9.85 -33.34
CA SER A 40 33.70 8.64 -33.07
C SER A 40 34.77 8.37 -34.13
N ILE A 41 34.62 8.92 -35.34
CA ILE A 41 35.64 8.81 -36.40
C ILE A 41 36.80 9.76 -36.06
N PRO A 42 38.07 9.30 -36.14
CA PRO A 42 39.24 10.15 -35.97
C PRO A 42 39.20 11.36 -36.90
N SER A 43 39.67 12.52 -36.42
CA SER A 43 39.52 13.79 -37.16
C SER A 43 40.07 13.76 -38.59
N ARG A 44 41.12 12.97 -38.85
CA ARG A 44 41.73 12.82 -40.19
C ARG A 44 40.88 12.01 -41.17
N ASP A 45 40.05 11.11 -40.65
CA ASP A 45 39.25 10.14 -41.43
C ASP A 45 37.77 10.59 -41.53
N ARG A 46 37.46 11.75 -40.97
CA ARG A 46 36.09 12.27 -40.86
C ARG A 46 35.62 12.86 -42.20
N PRO A 47 34.36 12.62 -42.60
CA PRO A 47 33.78 13.28 -43.76
C PRO A 47 33.84 14.81 -43.62
N GLN A 48 34.10 15.50 -44.73
CA GLN A 48 34.16 16.97 -44.76
C GLN A 48 32.85 17.60 -44.31
N THR A 49 31.72 16.99 -44.68
CA THR A 49 30.38 17.46 -44.31
C THR A 49 29.92 16.83 -42.99
N ALA A 50 29.69 17.65 -41.98
CA ALA A 50 29.13 17.20 -40.71
C ALA A 50 27.61 16.96 -40.83
N PRO A 51 27.05 15.95 -40.12
CA PRO A 51 25.62 15.75 -40.08
C PRO A 51 24.93 16.91 -39.37
N GLN A 52 23.79 17.34 -39.91
CA GLN A 52 23.00 18.41 -39.29
C GLN A 52 22.30 17.92 -38.02
N ARG A 53 22.16 18.83 -37.06
CA ARG A 53 21.32 18.62 -35.88
C ARG A 53 19.85 18.68 -36.29
N TYR A 54 19.06 17.76 -35.75
CA TYR A 54 17.61 17.81 -35.94
C TYR A 54 17.05 19.11 -35.37
N GLU A 55 16.34 19.84 -36.24
CA GLU A 55 15.57 21.02 -35.87
C GLU A 55 14.11 20.61 -35.60
N TRP A 56 13.61 21.00 -34.43
CA TRP A 56 12.27 20.63 -33.98
C TRP A 56 11.21 21.34 -34.82
N GLN A 57 10.26 20.58 -35.34
CA GLN A 57 9.15 21.13 -36.09
C GLN A 57 8.14 21.83 -35.16
N PRO A 58 7.61 23.00 -35.56
CA PRO A 58 6.56 23.65 -34.80
C PRO A 58 5.30 22.78 -34.77
N TYR A 59 4.54 22.84 -33.67
CA TYR A 59 3.25 22.16 -33.60
C TYR A 59 2.29 22.73 -34.65
N PRO A 60 1.56 21.90 -35.41
CA PRO A 60 0.47 22.33 -36.30
C PRO A 60 -0.58 23.17 -35.57
N GLU A 61 -1.24 24.11 -36.27
CA GLU A 61 -2.22 25.04 -35.69
C GLU A 61 -3.33 24.32 -34.93
N HIS A 62 -3.89 23.25 -35.50
CA HIS A 62 -4.98 22.50 -34.88
C HIS A 62 -4.55 21.72 -33.61
N LEU A 63 -3.24 21.57 -33.38
CA LEU A 63 -2.68 20.97 -32.17
C LEU A 63 -2.20 22.00 -31.15
N ARG A 64 -2.23 23.29 -31.50
CA ARG A 64 -1.92 24.38 -30.57
C ARG A 64 -3.07 24.53 -29.55
N CYS A 65 -2.72 24.99 -28.36
CA CYS A 65 -3.67 25.33 -27.29
C CYS A 65 -4.58 24.19 -26.79
N ILE A 66 -4.30 22.91 -27.11
CA ILE A 66 -5.04 21.78 -26.53
C ILE A 66 -4.84 21.75 -25.00
N PRO A 67 -5.91 21.68 -24.19
CA PRO A 67 -5.78 21.63 -22.74
C PRO A 67 -5.17 20.29 -22.27
N CYS A 68 -4.33 20.37 -21.24
CA CYS A 68 -3.59 19.26 -20.67
C CYS A 68 -4.48 18.05 -20.35
N GLY A 69 -5.67 18.27 -19.78
CA GLY A 69 -6.68 17.24 -19.55
C GLY A 69 -6.37 16.23 -18.45
N ALA A 70 -5.16 16.21 -17.89
CA ALA A 70 -4.81 15.32 -16.79
C ALA A 70 -5.68 15.56 -15.56
N SER A 71 -5.97 14.50 -14.79
CA SER A 71 -6.77 14.58 -13.58
C SER A 71 -6.06 15.42 -12.51
N THR A 72 -6.75 16.46 -12.03
CA THR A 72 -6.26 17.28 -10.90
C THR A 72 -6.59 16.61 -9.56
N ARG A 73 -6.02 17.13 -8.46
CA ARG A 73 -6.35 16.68 -7.09
C ARG A 73 -7.84 16.80 -6.74
N ALA A 74 -8.55 17.72 -7.39
CA ALA A 74 -9.99 17.92 -7.22
C ALA A 74 -10.85 17.00 -8.11
N GLY A 75 -10.25 16.06 -8.85
CA GLY A 75 -10.96 15.15 -9.75
C GLY A 75 -11.40 15.76 -11.08
N THR A 76 -11.15 17.05 -11.31
CA THR A 76 -11.49 17.76 -12.55
C THR A 76 -10.33 17.73 -13.56
N PRO A 77 -10.59 17.80 -14.88
CA PRO A 77 -9.53 17.80 -15.89
C PRO A 77 -8.74 19.11 -15.91
N CYS A 78 -7.42 19.01 -16.08
CA CYS A 78 -6.52 20.15 -16.14
C CYS A 78 -6.79 21.03 -17.37
N LYS A 79 -7.01 22.33 -17.14
CA LYS A 79 -7.36 23.31 -18.18
C LYS A 79 -6.16 24.07 -18.77
N ILE A 80 -4.93 23.76 -18.34
CA ILE A 80 -3.73 24.45 -18.84
C ILE A 80 -3.51 24.11 -20.31
N THR A 81 -3.43 25.14 -21.14
CA THR A 81 -3.16 25.06 -22.58
C THR A 81 -1.68 25.28 -22.91
N VAL A 82 -0.91 25.82 -21.96
CA VAL A 82 0.55 25.91 -22.05
C VAL A 82 1.16 24.53 -21.86
N ILE A 83 1.31 23.81 -22.98
CA ILE A 83 1.91 22.49 -23.06
C ILE A 83 3.35 22.65 -23.53
N PHE A 84 4.30 22.09 -22.77
CA PHE A 84 5.71 22.13 -23.16
C PHE A 84 6.00 21.13 -24.27
N ARG A 85 7.20 21.24 -24.87
CA ARG A 85 7.70 20.35 -25.92
C ARG A 85 7.62 18.86 -25.59
N ASN A 86 7.55 18.48 -24.31
CA ASN A 86 7.39 17.09 -23.88
C ASN A 86 5.92 16.60 -23.81
N GLY A 87 4.98 17.36 -24.40
CA GLY A 87 3.54 17.06 -24.37
C GLY A 87 2.87 17.28 -23.01
N ARG A 88 3.57 17.83 -22.01
CA ARG A 88 3.09 17.95 -20.62
C ARG A 88 3.03 19.39 -20.15
N CYS A 89 2.09 19.69 -19.26
CA CYS A 89 1.97 21.02 -18.62
C CYS A 89 2.77 21.09 -17.31
N LYS A 90 3.07 22.29 -16.80
CA LYS A 90 3.91 22.50 -15.61
C LYS A 90 3.51 21.72 -14.35
N PHE A 91 2.24 21.35 -14.20
CA PHE A 91 1.74 20.60 -13.04
C PHE A 91 1.60 19.09 -13.27
N HIS A 92 1.57 18.65 -14.52
CA HIS A 92 1.33 17.25 -14.89
C HIS A 92 2.48 16.71 -15.76
N GLY A 93 3.71 16.97 -15.29
CA GLY A 93 4.97 16.45 -15.86
C GLY A 93 5.69 17.38 -16.84
N GLY A 94 5.37 18.66 -16.84
CA GLY A 94 6.07 19.74 -17.54
C GLY A 94 7.17 20.37 -16.68
N ARG A 95 8.19 20.97 -17.32
CA ARG A 95 9.57 20.88 -16.81
C ARG A 95 9.88 21.67 -15.53
N SER A 96 10.05 20.93 -14.44
CA SER A 96 11.26 21.01 -13.59
C SER A 96 12.35 20.14 -14.21
N THR A 97 13.58 20.64 -14.31
CA THR A 97 14.73 19.91 -14.89
C THR A 97 15.53 19.10 -13.87
N GLY A 98 15.01 18.94 -12.65
CA GLY A 98 15.78 18.43 -11.51
C GLY A 98 16.94 19.34 -11.12
N ALA A 99 17.70 18.93 -10.11
CA ALA A 99 18.91 19.63 -9.70
C ALA A 99 20.06 19.33 -10.68
N LYS A 100 20.50 20.36 -11.44
CA LYS A 100 21.60 20.23 -12.40
C LYS A 100 22.99 20.37 -11.77
N THR A 101 23.09 20.95 -10.58
CA THR A 101 24.37 21.18 -9.90
C THR A 101 24.67 20.06 -8.90
N ARG A 102 25.96 19.77 -8.68
CA ARG A 102 26.42 18.79 -7.67
C ARG A 102 25.85 19.12 -6.27
N ALA A 103 25.86 20.40 -5.90
CA ALA A 103 25.30 20.86 -4.62
C ALA A 103 23.78 20.64 -4.53
N GLY A 104 23.03 20.86 -5.62
CA GLY A 104 21.60 20.58 -5.66
C GLY A 104 21.28 19.09 -5.54
N GLN A 105 22.03 18.24 -6.24
CA GLN A 105 21.88 16.77 -6.14
C GLN A 105 22.23 16.26 -4.75
N LYS A 106 23.26 16.82 -4.09
CA LYS A 106 23.58 16.51 -2.69
C LYS A 106 22.42 16.85 -1.76
N ARG A 107 21.84 18.05 -1.86
CA ARG A 107 20.68 18.45 -1.04
C ARG A 107 19.48 17.51 -1.21
N GLN A 108 19.20 17.06 -2.44
CA GLN A 108 18.13 16.08 -2.67
C GLN A 108 18.41 14.73 -2.00
N ARG A 109 19.65 14.22 -2.10
CA ARG A 109 20.06 12.98 -1.44
C ARG A 109 20.02 13.09 0.08
N ASP A 110 20.48 14.21 0.63
CA ASP A 110 20.49 14.45 2.08
C ASP A 110 19.05 14.53 2.61
N GLY A 111 18.15 15.23 1.90
CA GLY A 111 16.72 15.26 2.24
C GLY A 111 16.06 13.88 2.19
N TYR A 112 16.40 13.05 1.20
CA TYR A 112 15.91 11.67 1.11
C TYR A 112 16.42 10.80 2.28
N ARG A 113 17.70 10.94 2.65
CA ARG A 113 18.27 10.25 3.82
C ARG A 113 17.58 10.65 5.12
N ALA A 114 17.38 11.95 5.35
CA ALA A 114 16.68 12.46 6.52
C ALA A 114 15.21 11.97 6.57
N TRP A 115 14.54 11.87 5.42
CA TRP A 115 13.21 11.28 5.34
C TRP A 115 13.23 9.78 5.72
N LEU A 116 14.19 9.00 5.22
CA LEU A 116 14.35 7.59 5.59
C LEU A 116 14.59 7.40 7.09
N GLU A 117 15.40 8.25 7.70
CA GLU A 117 15.68 8.24 9.14
C GLU A 117 14.40 8.51 9.94
N LYS A 118 13.67 9.59 9.63
CA LYS A 118 12.36 9.87 10.24
C LYS A 118 11.37 8.72 10.10
N GLN A 119 11.36 8.04 8.95
CA GLN A 119 10.51 6.85 8.73
C GLN A 119 10.93 5.67 9.61
N ARG A 120 12.24 5.45 9.80
CA ARG A 120 12.76 4.42 10.70
C ARG A 120 12.39 4.73 12.14
N ASP A 121 12.56 5.96 12.60
CA ASP A 121 12.23 6.37 13.97
C ASP A 121 10.73 6.25 14.25
N SER A 122 9.90 6.71 13.31
CA SER A 122 8.44 6.57 13.39
C SER A 122 8.01 5.10 13.46
N LYS A 123 8.69 4.21 12.72
CA LYS A 123 8.44 2.75 12.78
C LYS A 123 9.01 2.12 14.04
N ALA A 124 10.16 2.58 14.53
CA ALA A 124 10.81 2.07 15.75
C ALA A 124 9.98 2.39 16.99
N GLY A 125 9.43 3.61 17.10
CA GLY A 125 8.47 3.97 18.16
C GLY A 125 7.22 3.09 18.13
N ARG A 126 6.73 2.74 16.93
CA ARG A 126 5.55 1.88 16.74
C ARG A 126 5.78 0.40 17.07
N LYS A 127 7.04 -0.08 17.08
CA LYS A 127 7.37 -1.48 17.42
C LYS A 127 7.55 -1.70 18.93
N ARG A 128 7.92 -0.67 19.71
CA ARG A 128 8.11 -0.80 21.18
C ARG A 128 6.82 -0.86 21.99
N THR A 129 5.68 -0.43 21.46
CA THR A 129 4.41 -0.34 22.20
C THR A 129 3.38 -1.40 21.82
N ARG A 130 3.76 -2.48 21.12
CA ARG A 130 2.82 -3.47 20.61
C ARG A 130 3.09 -4.84 21.18
N GLU A 131 2.19 -5.28 22.04
CA GLU A 131 2.05 -6.69 22.37
C GLU A 131 1.34 -7.42 21.21
N TYR A 132 1.88 -8.57 20.82
CA TYR A 132 1.32 -9.38 19.74
C TYR A 132 0.60 -10.61 20.27
N THR A 133 -0.39 -11.07 19.53
CA THR A 133 -1.20 -12.26 19.87
C THR A 133 -0.41 -13.55 20.05
N ARG A 134 0.84 -13.63 19.58
CA ARG A 134 1.69 -14.82 19.73
C ARG A 134 2.49 -14.82 21.03
N ASP A 135 2.65 -13.65 21.66
CA ASP A 135 3.50 -13.45 22.83
C ASP A 135 2.67 -13.48 24.12
N VAL A 136 1.36 -13.76 24.03
CA VAL A 136 0.39 -13.73 25.12
C VAL A 136 -0.35 -15.06 25.18
N ALA A 137 -0.42 -15.65 26.37
CA ALA A 137 -1.16 -16.89 26.65
C ALA A 137 -2.63 -16.76 26.22
N ARG A 138 -3.19 -17.81 25.62
CA ARG A 138 -4.55 -17.75 25.07
C ARG A 138 -5.26 -19.09 25.10
N ILE A 139 -6.58 -19.00 25.16
CA ILE A 139 -7.47 -20.11 24.77
C ILE A 139 -7.91 -19.88 23.34
N CYS A 140 -7.88 -20.94 22.52
CA CYS A 140 -8.10 -20.81 21.08
C CYS A 140 -9.17 -21.77 20.57
N ALA A 141 -9.30 -21.85 19.24
CA ALA A 141 -10.35 -22.62 18.61
C ALA A 141 -10.18 -24.14 18.81
N SER A 142 -8.97 -24.64 19.05
CA SER A 142 -8.73 -26.06 19.33
C SER A 142 -9.44 -26.52 20.60
N THR A 143 -9.37 -25.71 21.66
CA THR A 143 -10.09 -25.92 22.91
C THR A 143 -11.61 -26.01 22.69
N LEU A 144 -12.16 -25.20 21.79
CA LEU A 144 -13.58 -25.26 21.43
C LEU A 144 -13.94 -26.55 20.69
N SER A 145 -13.02 -27.08 19.87
CA SER A 145 -13.22 -28.37 19.19
C SER A 145 -13.26 -29.54 20.17
N GLU A 146 -12.55 -29.47 21.30
CA GLU A 146 -12.62 -30.50 22.35
C GLU A 146 -13.97 -30.54 23.07
N ILE A 147 -14.65 -29.38 23.16
CA ILE A 147 -15.97 -29.24 23.81
C ILE A 147 -17.09 -29.88 22.95
N VAL A 148 -16.91 -30.01 21.63
CA VAL A 148 -17.87 -30.64 20.70
C VAL A 148 -18.17 -32.10 21.07
N ALA A 149 -17.32 -32.76 21.86
CA ALA A 149 -17.39 -34.19 22.10
C ALA A 149 -18.09 -34.63 23.41
N SER A 150 -18.47 -33.72 24.33
CA SER A 150 -19.08 -34.14 25.61
C SER A 150 -19.76 -33.00 26.38
N GLU A 151 -21.06 -33.13 26.65
CA GLU A 151 -21.85 -32.19 27.48
C GLU A 151 -21.67 -32.41 29.00
N THR A 152 -20.74 -33.26 29.42
CA THR A 152 -20.54 -33.61 30.85
C THR A 152 -19.45 -32.76 31.51
N ASP A 153 -19.62 -32.51 32.80
CA ASP A 153 -18.68 -31.76 33.65
C ASP A 153 -17.29 -32.42 33.64
N ARG A 154 -16.31 -31.81 32.95
CA ARG A 154 -14.97 -32.42 32.75
C ARG A 154 -13.85 -31.39 32.65
N ALA A 155 -12.64 -31.84 32.97
CA ALA A 155 -11.42 -31.09 32.65
C ALA A 155 -11.07 -31.21 31.16
N LEU A 156 -10.56 -30.13 30.58
CA LEU A 156 -9.98 -30.08 29.23
C LEU A 156 -8.46 -29.97 29.31
N GLN A 157 -7.78 -30.16 28.18
CA GLN A 157 -6.33 -30.02 28.13
C GLN A 157 -5.93 -28.57 28.48
N PRO A 158 -4.95 -28.38 29.38
CA PRO A 158 -4.45 -27.05 29.69
C PRO A 158 -3.74 -26.45 28.47
N VAL A 159 -3.93 -25.15 28.24
CA VAL A 159 -3.33 -24.43 27.11
C VAL A 159 -2.61 -23.20 27.64
N ASP A 160 -1.33 -23.03 27.27
CA ASP A 160 -0.50 -21.90 27.70
C ASP A 160 -0.51 -21.65 29.22
N GLY A 161 -0.56 -22.71 30.04
CA GLY A 161 -0.63 -22.63 31.50
C GLY A 161 -2.03 -22.32 32.08
N ILE A 162 -3.05 -22.24 31.24
CA ILE A 162 -4.45 -22.04 31.64
C ILE A 162 -5.13 -23.42 31.74
N SER A 163 -5.58 -23.78 32.93
CA SER A 163 -6.33 -25.02 33.16
C SER A 163 -7.82 -24.78 32.92
N LEU A 164 -8.49 -25.73 32.27
CA LEU A 164 -9.85 -25.52 31.77
C LEU A 164 -10.79 -26.63 32.25
N ARG A 165 -11.96 -26.25 32.74
CA ARG A 165 -13.02 -27.16 33.19
C ARG A 165 -14.36 -26.73 32.62
N LEU A 166 -15.05 -27.62 31.92
CA LEU A 166 -16.41 -27.38 31.47
C LEU A 166 -17.36 -27.79 32.59
N SER A 167 -18.29 -26.91 32.96
CA SER A 167 -19.32 -27.19 33.97
C SER A 167 -20.64 -26.53 33.55
N GLY A 168 -21.67 -27.34 33.28
CA GLY A 168 -23.03 -26.84 32.96
C GLY A 168 -23.10 -25.84 31.79
N GLY A 169 -22.29 -26.04 30.73
CA GLY A 169 -22.23 -25.14 29.57
C GLY A 169 -21.39 -23.87 29.75
N THR A 170 -20.81 -23.67 30.94
CA THR A 170 -19.85 -22.60 31.22
C THR A 170 -18.44 -23.17 31.28
N LEU A 171 -17.49 -22.50 30.62
CA LEU A 171 -16.09 -22.88 30.70
C LEU A 171 -15.42 -22.13 31.84
N VAL A 172 -14.97 -22.83 32.87
CA VAL A 172 -14.18 -22.27 33.95
C VAL A 172 -12.70 -22.39 33.59
N ALA A 173 -12.00 -21.25 33.52
CA ALA A 173 -10.57 -21.19 33.27
C ALA A 173 -9.85 -20.79 34.55
N VAL A 174 -8.90 -21.61 34.99
CA VAL A 174 -7.98 -21.30 36.09
C VAL A 174 -6.70 -20.75 35.47
N LEU A 175 -6.43 -19.49 35.78
CA LEU A 175 -5.28 -18.74 35.27
C LEU A 175 -3.99 -19.16 36.00
N PRO A 176 -2.81 -18.91 35.41
CA PRO A 176 -1.52 -19.26 36.02
C PRO A 176 -1.31 -18.70 37.44
N HIS A 177 -1.97 -17.60 37.78
CA HIS A 177 -1.88 -16.95 39.09
C HIS A 177 -2.90 -17.47 40.11
N GLY A 178 -3.64 -18.55 39.80
CA GLY A 178 -4.58 -19.20 40.72
C GLY A 178 -6.01 -18.63 40.71
N HIS A 179 -6.25 -17.53 39.98
CA HIS A 179 -7.59 -16.97 39.81
C HIS A 179 -8.43 -17.81 38.83
N SER A 180 -9.69 -18.05 39.15
CA SER A 180 -10.64 -18.72 38.26
C SER A 180 -11.62 -17.71 37.64
N ILE A 181 -11.83 -17.82 36.34
CA ILE A 181 -12.76 -17.00 35.56
C ILE A 181 -13.74 -17.88 34.80
N ALA A 182 -15.02 -17.52 34.86
CA ALA A 182 -16.06 -18.13 34.05
C ALA A 182 -16.12 -17.48 32.66
N VAL A 183 -16.04 -18.29 31.61
CA VAL A 183 -16.12 -17.88 30.21
C VAL A 183 -17.39 -18.47 29.60
N THR A 184 -18.29 -17.60 29.15
CA THR A 184 -19.51 -18.00 28.48
C THR A 184 -19.22 -18.51 27.06
N LEU A 185 -19.86 -19.62 26.71
CA LEU A 185 -19.80 -20.21 25.39
C LEU A 185 -21.13 -20.00 24.65
N THR A 186 -21.07 -19.89 23.33
CA THR A 186 -22.25 -19.82 22.48
C THR A 186 -22.01 -20.58 21.18
N THR A 187 -23.08 -21.05 20.55
CA THR A 187 -23.01 -21.74 19.26
C THR A 187 -23.63 -20.92 18.15
N THR A 188 -23.21 -21.19 16.91
CA THR A 188 -23.90 -20.75 15.69
C THR A 188 -24.09 -21.96 14.78
N SER A 189 -25.24 -22.06 14.12
CA SER A 189 -25.54 -23.13 13.16
C SER A 189 -24.88 -22.84 11.80
N PRO A 190 -23.90 -23.64 11.35
CA PRO A 190 -23.32 -23.52 10.02
C PRO A 190 -24.29 -23.99 8.93
N ARG A 191 -24.09 -23.54 7.69
CA ARG A 191 -24.92 -23.91 6.54
C ARG A 191 -24.92 -25.40 6.21
N TYR A 192 -23.87 -26.13 6.56
CA TYR A 192 -23.70 -27.56 6.26
C TYR A 192 -23.94 -28.47 7.48
N GLY A 193 -24.71 -28.01 8.47
CA GLY A 193 -25.02 -28.75 9.69
C GLY A 193 -23.97 -28.61 10.81
N GLY A 194 -24.35 -29.04 12.02
CA GLY A 194 -23.53 -29.00 13.23
C GLY A 194 -23.64 -27.70 14.05
N ALA A 195 -22.82 -27.59 15.10
CA ALA A 195 -22.71 -26.41 15.94
C ALA A 195 -21.28 -25.88 15.94
N ARG A 196 -21.09 -24.62 15.54
CA ARG A 196 -19.79 -23.94 15.68
C ARG A 196 -19.77 -23.17 17.00
N TRP A 197 -18.93 -23.61 17.92
CA TRP A 197 -18.73 -22.99 19.21
C TRP A 197 -17.89 -21.70 19.12
N TRP A 198 -18.17 -20.78 20.02
CA TRP A 198 -17.51 -19.49 20.18
C TRP A 198 -17.40 -19.12 21.64
N TYR A 199 -16.33 -18.45 22.01
CA TYR A 199 -16.26 -17.71 23.27
C TYR A 199 -17.05 -16.41 23.16
N VAL A 200 -17.71 -16.01 24.24
CA VAL A 200 -18.21 -14.66 24.43
C VAL A 200 -17.16 -13.88 25.22
N CYS A 201 -16.65 -12.80 24.64
CA CYS A 201 -15.68 -11.94 25.33
C CYS A 201 -16.36 -11.25 26.53
N PRO A 202 -15.83 -11.35 27.76
CA PRO A 202 -16.38 -10.68 28.93
C PRO A 202 -16.50 -9.16 28.75
N ASP A 203 -15.48 -8.52 28.19
CA ASP A 203 -15.42 -7.05 28.10
C ASP A 203 -16.35 -6.44 27.04
N CYS A 204 -16.61 -7.13 25.92
CA CYS A 204 -17.35 -6.56 24.79
C CYS A 204 -18.58 -7.36 24.36
N GLY A 205 -18.85 -8.52 24.97
CA GLY A 205 -19.93 -9.44 24.60
C GLY A 205 -19.79 -10.07 23.21
N GLY A 206 -18.73 -9.74 22.46
CA GLY A 206 -18.55 -10.22 21.10
C GLY A 206 -18.15 -11.69 21.04
N ARG A 207 -18.68 -12.42 20.05
CA ARG A 207 -18.26 -13.79 19.72
C ARG A 207 -16.83 -13.81 19.17
N LYS A 208 -15.97 -14.69 19.70
CA LYS A 208 -14.56 -14.84 19.33
C LYS A 208 -14.15 -16.31 19.29
N ALA A 209 -13.22 -16.63 18.38
CA ALA A 209 -12.60 -17.96 18.31
C ALA A 209 -11.42 -18.10 19.30
N SER A 210 -10.97 -17.00 19.91
CA SER A 210 -9.88 -17.02 20.88
C SER A 210 -10.01 -15.86 21.87
N LEU A 211 -9.63 -16.10 23.12
CA LEU A 211 -9.46 -15.10 24.17
C LEU A 211 -8.02 -15.17 24.70
N TYR A 212 -7.51 -14.04 25.15
CA TYR A 212 -6.12 -13.83 25.55
C TYR A 212 -6.07 -13.40 27.02
N LEU A 213 -5.04 -13.86 27.72
CA LEU A 213 -4.76 -13.44 29.09
C LEU A 213 -4.33 -11.96 29.11
N HIS A 214 -5.06 -11.13 29.82
CA HIS A 214 -4.75 -9.70 29.97
C HIS A 214 -5.27 -9.22 31.32
N ASN A 215 -4.41 -8.60 32.14
CA ASN A 215 -4.73 -8.11 33.49
C ASN A 215 -5.54 -9.11 34.33
N GLU A 216 -5.03 -10.34 34.46
CA GLU A 216 -5.67 -11.41 35.27
C GLU A 216 -7.10 -11.80 34.83
N SER A 217 -7.45 -11.51 33.58
CA SER A 217 -8.72 -11.89 32.94
C SER A 217 -8.49 -12.44 31.53
N LEU A 218 -9.55 -12.99 30.92
CA LEU A 218 -9.54 -13.46 29.54
C LEU A 218 -10.43 -12.57 28.67
N CYS A 219 -9.82 -11.86 27.72
CA CYS A 219 -10.57 -10.97 26.82
C CYS A 219 -10.11 -11.08 25.36
N CYS A 220 -10.86 -10.46 24.46
CA CYS A 220 -10.55 -10.56 23.03
C CYS A 220 -9.36 -9.68 22.65
N ARG A 221 -8.68 -10.05 21.56
CA ARG A 221 -7.55 -9.29 20.97
C ARG A 221 -7.76 -7.77 20.94
N ARG A 222 -8.97 -7.31 20.62
CA ARG A 222 -9.25 -5.86 20.51
C ARG A 222 -9.33 -5.19 21.87
N CYS A 223 -9.92 -5.86 22.85
CA CYS A 223 -10.04 -5.36 24.23
C CYS A 223 -8.68 -5.31 24.91
N SER A 224 -7.84 -6.32 24.69
CA SER A 224 -6.45 -6.34 25.19
C SER A 224 -5.46 -5.52 24.37
N GLY A 225 -5.91 -4.78 23.34
CA GLY A 225 -5.01 -3.96 22.51
C GLY A 225 -3.99 -4.75 21.67
N LEU A 226 -4.15 -6.06 21.54
CA LEU A 226 -3.16 -6.95 20.91
C LEU A 226 -3.14 -6.82 19.37
N HIS A 227 -1.93 -6.90 18.82
CA HIS A 227 -1.71 -6.91 17.38
C HIS A 227 -1.57 -8.33 16.83
N TYR A 228 -2.10 -8.58 15.63
CA TYR A 228 -1.85 -9.87 14.98
C TYR A 228 -0.36 -10.04 14.68
N ALA A 229 0.18 -11.23 14.94
CA ALA A 229 1.57 -11.56 14.62
C ALA A 229 1.90 -11.34 13.13
N SER A 230 0.95 -11.58 12.22
CA SER A 230 1.13 -11.31 10.78
C SER A 230 1.31 -9.82 10.42
N GLN A 231 1.09 -8.90 11.37
CA GLN A 231 1.29 -7.47 11.20
C GLN A 231 2.70 -7.01 11.60
N SER A 232 3.56 -7.89 12.14
CA SER A 232 4.98 -7.63 12.24
C SER A 232 5.65 -7.97 10.90
N LYS A 233 5.89 -6.94 10.10
CA LYS A 233 6.88 -6.98 9.02
C LYS A 233 8.12 -6.20 9.44
#